data_AF-A0A803NAV6-F1
#
_entry.id   AF-A0A803NAV6-F1
#
_cell.length_a   1.000
_cell.length_b   1.000
_cell.length_c   1.000
_cell.angle_alpha   90.00
_cell.angle_beta   90.00
_cell.angle_gamma   90.00
#
_symmetry.space_group_name_H-M   'P 1'
#
loop_
_entity.id
_entity.type
_entity.pdbx_description
1 polymer ?
#
loop_
_entity_poly.entity_id
_entity_poly.type
_entity_poly.pdbx_seq_one_letter_code
_entity_poly.pdbx_strand_id
1 'polypeptide(L)'
;MDSAPKSTQIDGEEGYPELEFVKETWGKSVKQQKGKKIGHTYKPGKNFKRCRKLTSGVWVNFTILELDPDGNLWCKCKKCGKIYSADSNYGTGNLLRHSTSFFRDFLAVAIVKHGLPFQFAEYEGIRNVFSYLQPDVKLFSRNTTKNDIIKLYNMEKVRLGAALHEVSWRISLTSDCWSSLTTDGYISLTAHYIDESWTLQKRILNFSLMPPPHTGVAMSEKIYTLLK
;
A
#
# COMPACT_ATOMS: atom_id res chain seq x y z
N MET A 1 9.61 -43.47 27.81
CA MET A 1 9.48 -42.22 28.56
C MET A 1 10.70 -41.40 28.20
N ASP A 2 10.59 -40.55 27.18
CA ASP A 2 11.63 -39.59 26.83
C ASP A 2 10.95 -38.35 26.24
N SER A 3 11.48 -37.22 26.67
CA SER A 3 10.76 -35.97 26.91
C SER A 3 10.47 -35.15 25.65
N ALA A 4 9.34 -34.44 25.67
CA ALA A 4 8.94 -33.47 24.66
C ALA A 4 9.97 -32.31 24.53
N PRO A 5 10.20 -31.77 23.32
CA PRO A 5 11.05 -30.60 23.14
C PRO A 5 10.37 -29.35 23.71
N LYS A 6 11.15 -28.59 24.50
CA LYS A 6 10.77 -27.35 25.18
C LYS A 6 10.37 -26.27 24.17
N SER A 7 9.29 -25.57 24.49
CA SER A 7 8.82 -24.36 23.79
C SER A 7 9.89 -23.26 23.83
N THR A 8 10.37 -22.85 22.67
CA THR A 8 11.16 -21.63 22.51
C THR A 8 10.26 -20.42 22.75
N GLN A 9 10.54 -19.66 23.79
CA GLN A 9 9.98 -18.32 24.00
C GLN A 9 10.49 -17.41 22.88
N ILE A 10 9.57 -16.76 22.19
CA ILE A 10 9.86 -15.72 21.19
C ILE A 10 9.62 -14.39 21.92
N ASP A 11 10.67 -13.89 22.56
CA ASP A 11 10.75 -12.51 23.02
C ASP A 11 11.38 -11.66 21.91
N GLY A 12 10.81 -10.48 21.63
CA GLY A 12 11.46 -9.45 20.85
C GLY A 12 10.59 -8.88 19.74
N GLU A 13 10.21 -7.62 19.91
CA GLU A 13 9.60 -6.75 18.91
C GLU A 13 10.47 -6.62 17.64
N GLU A 14 10.45 -7.60 16.74
CA GLU A 14 10.86 -7.35 15.35
C GLU A 14 9.74 -6.56 14.66
N GLY A 15 9.88 -5.23 14.67
CA GLY A 15 9.05 -4.35 13.85
C GLY A 15 9.16 -4.76 12.38
N TYR A 16 8.06 -5.24 11.80
CA TYR A 16 7.99 -5.67 10.40
C TYR A 16 8.23 -4.50 9.43
N PRO A 17 9.39 -4.43 8.74
CA PRO A 17 9.75 -3.31 7.86
C PRO A 17 8.79 -3.15 6.66
N GLU A 18 8.09 -4.22 6.29
CA GLU A 18 7.07 -4.19 5.22
C GLU A 18 5.72 -3.61 5.66
N LEU A 19 5.43 -3.57 6.97
CA LEU A 19 4.32 -2.77 7.48
C LEU A 19 4.69 -1.28 7.46
N GLU A 20 5.98 -0.93 7.62
CA GLU A 20 6.48 0.42 7.31
C GLU A 20 6.34 0.73 5.82
N PHE A 21 6.56 -0.21 4.89
CA PHE A 21 6.25 0.00 3.47
C PHE A 21 4.79 0.41 3.23
N VAL A 22 3.80 -0.22 3.89
CA VAL A 22 2.38 0.18 3.80
C VAL A 22 2.12 1.52 4.51
N LYS A 23 2.75 1.78 5.66
CA LYS A 23 2.62 3.07 6.36
C LYS A 23 3.27 4.23 5.58
N GLU A 24 4.42 4.00 4.95
CA GLU A 24 5.17 4.98 4.16
C GLU A 24 4.55 5.24 2.79
N THR A 25 4.12 4.21 2.06
CA THR A 25 3.45 4.38 0.75
C THR A 25 2.16 5.18 0.86
N TRP A 26 1.44 5.06 1.98
CA TRP A 26 0.22 5.83 2.25
C TRP A 26 0.44 7.11 3.05
N GLY A 27 1.57 7.24 3.77
CA GLY A 27 2.03 8.48 4.39
C GLY A 27 2.67 9.47 3.40
N LYS A 28 3.29 8.97 2.32
CA LYS A 28 3.98 9.77 1.29
C LYS A 28 3.13 10.14 0.07
N SER A 29 1.88 9.65 -0.04
CA SER A 29 0.86 10.24 -0.93
C SER A 29 0.37 11.62 -0.44
N VAL A 30 1.23 12.32 0.30
CA VAL A 30 1.15 13.71 0.73
C VAL A 30 2.28 14.44 0.00
N LYS A 31 2.12 14.61 -1.31
CA LYS A 31 2.60 15.79 -2.03
C LYS A 31 1.78 15.89 -3.32
N GLN A 32 1.19 17.08 -3.49
CA GLN A 32 0.40 17.51 -4.65
C GLN A 32 -1.09 17.16 -4.70
N GLN A 33 -1.80 17.38 -3.60
CA GLN A 33 -2.88 18.38 -3.72
C GLN A 33 -2.24 19.71 -3.36
N LYS A 34 -1.99 20.55 -4.38
CA LYS A 34 -1.59 21.93 -4.18
C LYS A 34 -2.55 22.52 -3.14
N GLY A 35 -2.04 22.81 -1.96
CA GLY A 35 -2.73 23.64 -0.99
C GLY A 35 -3.08 24.92 -1.74
N LYS A 36 -4.35 25.07 -2.08
CA LYS A 36 -4.89 26.36 -2.48
C LYS A 36 -4.63 27.22 -1.25
N LYS A 37 -3.66 28.14 -1.32
CA LYS A 37 -3.44 29.16 -0.30
C LYS A 37 -4.72 29.99 -0.28
N ILE A 38 -5.69 29.59 0.54
CA ILE A 38 -6.82 30.44 0.85
C ILE A 38 -6.26 31.41 1.88
N GLY A 39 -6.08 32.67 1.49
CA GLY A 39 -5.79 33.72 2.44
C GLY A 39 -6.94 33.75 3.44
N HIS A 40 -6.66 33.39 4.70
CA HIS A 40 -7.66 33.40 5.75
C HIS A 40 -7.78 34.83 6.29
N THR A 41 -8.81 35.54 5.82
CA THR A 41 -9.28 36.75 6.49
C THR A 41 -10.11 36.34 7.71
N TYR A 42 -9.70 36.84 8.87
CA TYR A 42 -10.38 36.67 10.15
C TYR A 42 -11.86 37.06 10.06
N LYS A 43 -12.76 36.17 10.51
CA LYS A 43 -14.17 36.48 10.76
C LYS A 43 -14.55 36.05 12.18
N PRO A 44 -14.79 36.98 13.13
CA PRO A 44 -15.20 36.64 14.47
C PRO A 44 -16.68 36.22 14.50
N GLY A 45 -17.03 35.20 15.28
CA GLY A 45 -18.43 35.01 15.71
C GLY A 45 -19.01 33.59 15.79
N LYS A 46 -18.25 32.49 15.70
CA LYS A 46 -18.85 31.16 15.91
C LYS A 46 -18.86 30.79 17.39
N ASN A 47 -20.05 30.84 17.98
CA ASN A 47 -20.37 30.25 19.30
C ASN A 47 -19.85 28.81 19.39
N PHE A 48 -19.18 28.47 20.50
CA PHE A 48 -18.70 27.12 20.80
C PHE A 48 -19.90 26.15 20.86
N LYS A 49 -20.11 25.38 19.79
CA LYS A 49 -21.15 24.36 19.74
C LYS A 49 -20.80 23.23 20.71
N ARG A 50 -21.73 22.88 21.61
CA ARG A 50 -21.65 21.66 22.43
C ARG A 50 -21.31 20.46 21.54
N CYS A 51 -20.18 19.80 21.82
CA CYS A 51 -19.80 18.58 21.13
C CYS A 51 -20.80 17.47 21.48
N ARG A 52 -21.53 16.97 20.49
CA ARG A 52 -22.41 15.80 20.65
C ARG A 52 -21.55 14.56 20.92
N LYS A 53 -22.08 13.60 21.70
CA LYS A 53 -21.40 12.32 21.92
C LYS A 53 -21.16 11.62 20.57
N LEU A 54 -19.95 11.12 20.39
CA LEU A 54 -19.55 10.33 19.23
C LEU A 54 -20.10 8.91 19.39
N THR A 55 -20.99 8.48 18.49
CA THR A 55 -21.75 7.22 18.64
C THR A 55 -21.34 6.12 17.66
N SER A 56 -20.60 6.44 16.60
CA SER A 56 -20.21 5.47 15.58
C SER A 56 -19.03 4.60 16.03
N GLY A 57 -19.09 3.28 15.78
CA GLY A 57 -17.98 2.35 16.08
C GLY A 57 -16.66 2.69 15.36
N VAL A 58 -16.73 3.48 14.28
CA VAL A 58 -15.53 3.89 13.51
C VAL A 58 -14.50 4.63 14.36
N TRP A 59 -14.95 5.33 15.41
CA TRP A 59 -14.08 6.14 16.27
C TRP A 59 -13.02 5.32 17.01
N VAL A 60 -13.17 4.00 17.12
CA VAL A 60 -12.11 3.11 17.63
C VAL A 60 -10.83 3.23 16.79
N ASN A 61 -10.95 3.49 15.49
CA ASN A 61 -9.83 3.62 14.55
C ASN A 61 -9.25 5.04 14.43
N PHE A 62 -9.82 6.04 15.11
CA PHE A 62 -9.45 7.45 14.96
C PHE A 62 -9.19 8.11 16.32
N THR A 63 -8.24 9.05 16.33
CA THR A 63 -7.96 9.92 17.48
C THR A 63 -8.51 11.30 17.18
N ILE A 64 -9.36 11.84 18.05
CA ILE A 64 -9.85 13.22 17.94
C ILE A 64 -8.68 14.18 18.23
N LEU A 65 -8.54 15.19 17.39
CA LEU A 65 -7.55 16.26 17.55
C LEU A 65 -8.19 17.47 18.25
N GLU A 66 -7.34 18.37 18.71
CA GLU A 66 -7.77 19.67 19.21
C GLU A 66 -8.49 20.48 18.12
N LEU A 67 -9.31 21.42 18.56
CA LEU A 67 -9.97 22.36 17.65
C LEU A 67 -8.91 23.20 16.94
N ASP A 68 -9.10 23.40 15.64
CA ASP A 68 -8.27 24.35 14.91
C ASP A 68 -8.62 25.81 15.32
N PRO A 69 -7.79 26.80 14.95
CA PRO A 69 -8.06 28.20 15.25
C PRO A 69 -9.41 28.72 14.70
N ASP A 70 -9.98 28.05 13.70
CA ASP A 70 -11.28 28.37 13.10
C ASP A 70 -12.45 27.68 13.83
N GLY A 71 -12.17 26.89 14.87
CA GLY A 71 -13.14 26.14 15.68
C GLY A 71 -13.66 24.86 15.02
N ASN A 72 -12.97 24.32 14.01
CA ASN A 72 -13.32 23.04 13.38
C ASN A 72 -12.70 21.88 14.15
N LEU A 73 -13.46 20.79 14.26
CA LEU A 73 -13.00 19.55 14.88
C LEU A 73 -12.42 18.59 13.84
N TRP A 74 -11.25 18.07 14.13
CA TRP A 74 -10.53 17.14 13.25
C TRP A 74 -10.26 15.83 13.97
N CYS A 75 -10.01 14.78 13.19
CA CYS A 75 -9.55 13.50 13.69
C CYS A 75 -8.45 12.94 12.82
N LYS A 76 -7.58 12.13 13.42
CA LYS A 76 -6.46 11.46 12.78
C LYS A 76 -6.69 9.96 12.80
N CYS A 77 -6.56 9.30 11.65
CA CYS A 77 -6.57 7.84 11.61
C CYS A 77 -5.38 7.29 12.42
N LYS A 78 -5.65 6.39 13.36
CA LYS A 78 -4.61 5.79 14.23
C LYS A 78 -3.59 4.96 13.45
N LYS A 79 -3.98 4.44 12.28
CA LYS A 79 -3.15 3.49 11.51
C LYS A 79 -2.29 4.15 10.44
N CYS A 80 -2.81 5.14 9.70
CA CYS A 80 -2.08 5.81 8.61
C CYS A 80 -1.82 7.31 8.85
N GLY A 81 -2.36 7.88 9.92
CA GLY A 81 -2.17 9.30 10.25
C GLY A 81 -2.93 10.31 9.40
N LYS A 82 -3.74 9.88 8.42
CA LYS A 82 -4.55 10.79 7.59
C LYS A 82 -5.61 11.51 8.43
N ILE A 83 -5.74 12.81 8.17
CA ILE A 83 -6.64 13.70 8.91
C ILE A 83 -7.98 13.82 8.18
N TYR A 84 -9.07 13.77 8.94
CA TYR A 84 -10.44 13.90 8.47
C TYR A 84 -11.21 14.88 9.34
N SER A 85 -12.18 15.58 8.77
CA SER A 85 -13.13 16.36 9.57
C SER A 85 -13.92 15.41 10.49
N ALA A 86 -14.04 15.81 11.75
CA ALA A 86 -14.85 15.14 12.76
C ALA A 86 -16.14 15.91 13.07
N ASP A 87 -16.49 16.90 12.23
CA ASP A 87 -17.72 17.66 12.41
C ASP A 87 -18.95 16.76 12.20
N SER A 88 -19.82 16.77 13.22
CA SER A 88 -21.10 16.06 13.24
C SER A 88 -22.02 16.34 12.04
N ASN A 89 -21.82 17.44 11.31
CA ASN A 89 -22.62 17.77 10.13
C ASN A 89 -22.36 16.85 8.92
N TYR A 90 -21.21 16.15 8.86
CA TYR A 90 -20.80 15.39 7.68
C TYR A 90 -20.95 13.87 7.82
N GLY A 91 -21.47 13.39 8.97
CA GLY A 91 -21.55 11.96 9.29
C GLY A 91 -20.17 11.26 9.33
N THR A 92 -20.16 9.93 9.45
CA THR A 92 -18.91 9.14 9.55
C THR A 92 -18.60 8.30 8.30
N GLY A 93 -19.34 8.48 7.21
CA GLY A 93 -19.19 7.67 5.99
C GLY A 93 -17.79 7.72 5.37
N ASN A 94 -17.13 8.88 5.38
CA ASN A 94 -15.76 9.02 4.89
C ASN A 94 -14.74 8.26 5.74
N LEU A 95 -14.93 8.24 7.06
CA LEU A 95 -14.06 7.53 8.01
C LEU A 95 -14.21 6.01 7.86
N LEU A 96 -15.45 5.54 7.66
CA LEU A 96 -15.75 4.13 7.39
C LEU A 96 -15.09 3.69 6.08
N ARG A 97 -15.31 4.42 4.99
CA ARG A 97 -14.69 4.14 3.69
C ARG A 97 -13.17 4.10 3.77
N HIS A 98 -12.57 5.00 4.56
CA HIS A 98 -11.13 5.01 4.81
C HIS A 98 -10.67 3.74 5.52
N SER A 99 -11.35 3.37 6.62
CA SER A 99 -11.04 2.17 7.41
C SER A 99 -11.14 0.90 6.56
N THR A 100 -12.17 0.79 5.73
CA THR A 100 -12.35 -0.34 4.80
C THR A 100 -11.27 -0.38 3.71
N SER A 101 -10.90 0.79 3.14
CA SER A 101 -9.83 0.83 2.14
C SER A 101 -8.52 0.31 2.70
N PHE A 102 -8.16 0.77 3.91
CA PHE A 102 -6.93 0.36 4.57
C PHE A 102 -6.86 -1.16 4.74
N PHE A 103 -7.91 -1.79 5.27
CA PHE A 103 -7.98 -3.25 5.40
C PHE A 103 -7.73 -3.97 4.06
N ARG A 104 -8.33 -3.46 2.98
CA ARG A 104 -8.19 -4.02 1.64
C ARG A 104 -6.76 -3.92 1.11
N ASP A 105 -6.09 -2.81 1.40
CA ASP A 105 -4.69 -2.61 1.00
C ASP A 105 -3.76 -3.61 1.70
N PHE A 106 -3.97 -3.91 3.00
CA PHE A 106 -3.22 -4.97 3.69
C PHE A 106 -3.46 -6.33 3.09
N LEU A 107 -4.70 -6.66 2.76
CA LEU A 107 -5.00 -7.95 2.17
C LEU A 107 -4.34 -8.09 0.79
N ALA A 108 -4.36 -7.04 -0.03
CA ALA A 108 -3.69 -7.03 -1.33
C ALA A 108 -2.17 -7.24 -1.18
N VAL A 109 -1.53 -6.57 -0.21
CA VAL A 109 -0.10 -6.77 0.10
C VAL A 109 0.17 -8.20 0.56
N ALA A 110 -0.66 -8.77 1.45
CA ALA A 110 -0.52 -10.15 1.90
C ALA A 110 -0.65 -11.16 0.75
N ILE A 111 -1.61 -10.95 -0.15
CA ILE A 111 -1.82 -11.78 -1.33
C ILE A 111 -0.58 -11.77 -2.23
N VAL A 112 -0.02 -10.59 -2.51
CA VAL A 112 1.19 -10.45 -3.32
C VAL A 112 2.40 -11.09 -2.63
N LYS A 113 2.62 -10.76 -1.36
CA LYS A 113 3.76 -11.25 -0.57
C LYS A 113 3.82 -12.77 -0.47
N HIS A 114 2.67 -13.40 -0.34
CA HIS A 114 2.56 -14.85 -0.18
C HIS A 114 2.21 -15.58 -1.49
N GLY A 115 2.16 -14.89 -2.62
CA GLY A 115 1.83 -15.49 -3.92
C GLY A 115 0.46 -16.17 -3.95
N LEU A 116 -0.50 -15.65 -3.18
CA LEU A 116 -1.83 -16.25 -3.07
C LEU A 116 -2.67 -15.95 -4.31
N PRO A 117 -3.63 -16.81 -4.67
CA PRO A 117 -4.57 -16.51 -5.74
C PRO A 117 -5.43 -15.30 -5.36
N PHE A 118 -5.82 -14.48 -6.34
CA PHE A 118 -6.72 -13.33 -6.09
C PHE A 118 -8.08 -13.74 -5.52
N GLN A 119 -8.47 -15.01 -5.71
CA GLN A 119 -9.69 -15.58 -5.14
C GLN A 119 -9.59 -15.82 -3.63
N PHE A 120 -8.40 -15.71 -3.03
CA PHE A 120 -8.21 -15.84 -1.58
C PHE A 120 -9.15 -14.92 -0.78
N ALA A 121 -9.40 -13.70 -1.26
CA ALA A 121 -10.34 -12.75 -0.64
C ALA A 121 -11.82 -13.21 -0.71
N GLU A 122 -12.13 -14.20 -1.53
CA GLU A 122 -13.47 -14.76 -1.70
C GLU A 122 -13.68 -16.09 -0.98
N TYR A 123 -12.63 -16.69 -0.42
CA TYR A 123 -12.74 -17.96 0.29
C TYR A 123 -13.66 -17.81 1.50
N GLU A 124 -14.61 -18.75 1.65
CA GLU A 124 -15.64 -18.69 2.68
C GLU A 124 -15.03 -18.59 4.09
N GLY A 125 -14.08 -19.47 4.42
CA GLY A 125 -13.40 -19.44 5.72
C GLY A 125 -12.69 -18.10 5.99
N ILE A 126 -12.06 -17.51 4.97
CA ILE A 126 -11.39 -16.21 5.07
C ILE A 126 -12.41 -15.08 5.29
N ARG A 127 -13.54 -15.11 4.59
CA ARG A 127 -14.65 -14.16 4.77
C ARG A 127 -15.28 -14.26 6.16
N ASN A 128 -15.38 -15.46 6.70
CA ASN A 128 -15.88 -15.69 8.06
C ASN A 128 -14.94 -15.07 9.10
N VAL A 129 -13.63 -15.30 8.97
CA VAL A 129 -12.61 -14.65 9.83
C VAL A 129 -12.68 -13.13 9.74
N PHE A 130 -12.80 -12.57 8.53
CA PHE A 130 -12.88 -11.11 8.36
C PHE A 130 -14.16 -10.50 8.93
N SER A 131 -15.30 -11.18 8.76
CA SER A 131 -16.57 -10.75 9.33
C SER A 131 -16.56 -10.79 10.86
N TYR A 132 -15.83 -11.74 11.45
CA TYR A 132 -15.63 -11.81 12.90
C TYR A 132 -14.74 -10.67 13.42
N LEU A 133 -13.62 -10.40 12.75
CA LEU A 133 -12.64 -9.39 13.19
C LEU A 133 -13.10 -7.95 12.92
N GLN A 134 -13.84 -7.73 11.83
CA GLN A 134 -14.32 -6.42 11.42
C GLN A 134 -15.71 -6.56 10.77
N PRO A 135 -16.80 -6.54 11.54
CA PRO A 135 -18.15 -6.74 11.02
C PRO A 135 -18.57 -5.73 9.94
N ASP A 136 -18.04 -4.50 10.01
CA ASP A 136 -18.31 -3.45 9.03
C ASP A 136 -17.45 -3.56 7.75
N VAL A 137 -16.59 -4.58 7.65
CA VAL A 137 -15.74 -4.76 6.47
C VAL A 137 -16.59 -5.23 5.31
N LYS A 138 -16.69 -4.40 4.28
CA LYS A 138 -17.28 -4.82 3.02
C LYS A 138 -16.36 -5.86 2.38
N LEU A 139 -16.81 -7.11 2.33
CA LEU A 139 -16.13 -8.18 1.58
C LEU A 139 -15.99 -7.76 0.12
N PHE A 140 -14.84 -8.07 -0.48
CA PHE A 140 -14.51 -7.66 -1.83
C PHE A 140 -14.24 -8.87 -2.72
N SER A 141 -14.38 -8.65 -4.03
CA SER A 141 -14.29 -9.71 -5.03
C SER A 141 -12.84 -9.92 -5.47
N ARG A 142 -12.62 -11.02 -6.21
CA ARG A 142 -11.38 -11.28 -6.95
C ARG A 142 -11.03 -10.10 -7.86
N ASN A 143 -12.03 -9.53 -8.53
CA ASN A 143 -11.84 -8.40 -9.45
C ASN A 143 -11.43 -7.13 -8.70
N THR A 144 -12.03 -6.86 -7.54
CA THR A 144 -11.62 -5.75 -6.69
C THR A 144 -10.17 -5.95 -6.21
N THR A 145 -9.84 -7.15 -5.72
CA THR A 145 -8.48 -7.52 -5.30
C THR A 145 -7.46 -7.31 -6.42
N LYS A 146 -7.76 -7.79 -7.63
CA LYS A 146 -6.94 -7.56 -8.82
C LYS A 146 -6.73 -6.06 -9.06
N ASN A 147 -7.79 -5.26 -9.02
CA ASN A 147 -7.69 -3.82 -9.25
C ASN A 147 -6.85 -3.12 -8.18
N ASP A 148 -6.92 -3.55 -6.92
CA ASP A 148 -6.10 -2.97 -5.86
C ASP A 148 -4.64 -3.36 -5.99
N ILE A 149 -4.34 -4.61 -6.36
CA ILE A 149 -2.98 -5.05 -6.68
C ILE A 149 -2.42 -4.25 -7.87
N ILE A 150 -3.22 -3.98 -8.90
CA ILE A 150 -2.81 -3.11 -10.02
C ILE A 150 -2.50 -1.68 -9.54
N LYS A 151 -3.31 -1.12 -8.62
CA LYS A 151 -3.01 0.18 -8.03
C LYS A 151 -1.71 0.17 -7.25
N LEU A 152 -1.48 -0.85 -6.41
CA LEU A 152 -0.24 -1.03 -5.67
C LEU A 152 0.95 -1.11 -6.62
N TYR A 153 0.85 -1.89 -7.69
CA TYR A 153 1.87 -1.97 -8.74
C TYR A 153 2.14 -0.62 -9.39
N ASN A 154 1.11 0.14 -9.78
CA ASN A 154 1.29 1.44 -10.42
C ASN A 154 1.93 2.46 -9.49
N MET A 155 1.56 2.46 -8.20
CA MET A 155 2.20 3.29 -7.19
C MET A 155 3.67 2.92 -7.02
N GLU A 156 3.97 1.63 -6.92
CA GLU A 156 5.32 1.12 -6.77
C GLU A 156 6.19 1.40 -8.01
N LYS A 157 5.60 1.31 -9.21
CA LYS A 157 6.28 1.68 -10.47
C LYS A 157 6.74 3.13 -10.45
N VAL A 158 5.88 4.05 -10.03
CA VAL A 158 6.25 5.48 -9.90
C VAL A 158 7.33 5.68 -8.84
N ARG A 159 7.21 5.01 -7.70
CA ARG A 159 8.19 5.09 -6.60
C ARG A 159 9.56 4.56 -7.02
N LEU A 160 9.59 3.40 -7.66
CA LEU A 160 10.80 2.79 -8.19
C LEU A 160 11.44 3.68 -9.26
N GLY A 161 10.63 4.27 -10.15
CA GLY A 161 11.12 5.23 -11.14
C GLY A 161 11.80 6.45 -10.49
N ALA A 162 11.18 7.01 -9.45
CA ALA A 162 11.77 8.12 -8.68
C ALA A 162 13.08 7.68 -7.98
N ALA A 163 13.07 6.53 -7.32
CA ALA A 163 14.26 6.00 -6.66
C ALA A 163 15.42 5.75 -7.63
N LEU A 164 15.13 5.24 -8.84
CA LEU A 164 16.15 5.04 -9.89
C LEU A 164 16.67 6.36 -10.46
N HIS A 165 15.84 7.41 -10.52
CA HIS A 165 16.27 8.75 -10.96
C HIS A 165 17.18 9.44 -9.94
N GLU A 166 17.04 9.12 -8.65
CA GLU A 166 17.88 9.66 -7.57
C GLU A 166 19.26 8.97 -7.48
N VAL A 167 19.44 7.83 -8.14
CA VAL A 167 20.72 7.10 -8.15
C VAL A 167 21.79 7.95 -8.83
N SER A 168 22.77 8.40 -8.04
CA SER A 168 23.86 9.26 -8.51
C SER A 168 24.97 8.50 -9.26
N TRP A 169 25.01 7.18 -9.15
CA TRP A 169 26.00 6.31 -9.80
C TRP A 169 25.34 5.37 -10.81
N ARG A 170 26.12 4.40 -11.31
CA ARG A 170 25.72 3.52 -12.40
C ARG A 170 24.68 2.49 -11.95
N ILE A 171 23.73 2.23 -12.84
CA ILE A 171 22.76 1.14 -12.73
C ILE A 171 23.21 0.02 -13.68
N SER A 172 23.32 -1.20 -13.18
CA SER A 172 23.58 -2.39 -13.98
C SER A 172 22.28 -3.13 -14.27
N LEU A 173 22.08 -3.56 -15.51
CA LEU A 173 20.90 -4.30 -15.93
C LEU A 173 21.27 -5.76 -16.21
N THR A 174 20.43 -6.69 -15.75
CA THR A 174 20.51 -8.09 -16.11
C THR A 174 19.16 -8.54 -16.69
N SER A 175 19.21 -9.26 -17.81
CA SER A 175 18.04 -9.94 -18.36
C SER A 175 18.13 -11.43 -18.12
N ASP A 176 17.03 -12.05 -17.71
CA ASP A 176 16.89 -13.50 -17.63
C ASP A 176 15.76 -13.97 -18.55
N CYS A 177 15.97 -15.06 -19.29
CA CYS A 177 15.02 -15.62 -20.24
C CYS A 177 14.78 -17.09 -19.94
N TRP A 178 13.51 -17.48 -19.87
CA TRP A 178 13.13 -18.87 -19.60
C TRP A 178 11.84 -19.23 -20.33
N SER A 179 11.59 -20.53 -20.45
CA SER A 179 10.32 -21.08 -20.95
C SER A 179 9.44 -21.51 -19.78
N SER A 180 8.15 -21.24 -19.86
CA SER A 180 7.16 -21.78 -18.92
C SER A 180 6.90 -23.27 -19.17
N LEU A 181 6.13 -23.89 -18.27
CA LEU A 181 5.60 -25.24 -18.46
C LEU A 181 4.71 -25.37 -19.71
N THR A 182 4.10 -24.27 -20.15
CA THR A 182 3.29 -24.19 -21.38
C THR A 182 4.13 -23.83 -22.60
N THR A 183 5.47 -23.90 -22.50
CA THR A 183 6.44 -23.57 -23.56
C THR A 183 6.48 -22.11 -24.00
N ASP A 184 5.76 -21.23 -23.31
CA ASP A 184 5.80 -19.79 -23.55
C ASP A 184 7.12 -19.20 -23.06
N GLY A 185 7.81 -18.45 -23.92
CA GLY A 185 9.03 -17.74 -23.55
C GLY A 185 8.71 -16.49 -22.72
N TYR A 186 9.51 -16.25 -21.69
CA TYR A 186 9.45 -15.05 -20.86
C TYR A 186 10.83 -14.41 -20.73
N ILE A 187 10.83 -13.10 -20.55
CA ILE A 187 12.00 -12.31 -20.20
C ILE A 187 11.71 -11.47 -18.97
N SER A 188 12.64 -11.47 -18.02
CA SER A 188 12.67 -10.52 -16.91
C SER A 188 13.86 -9.60 -17.04
N LEU A 189 13.63 -8.31 -16.77
CA LEU A 189 14.67 -7.30 -16.69
C LEU A 189 14.80 -6.84 -15.24
N THR A 190 16.01 -6.94 -14.70
CA THR A 190 16.33 -6.56 -13.32
C THR A 190 17.40 -5.48 -13.31
N ALA A 191 17.17 -4.44 -12.52
CA ALA A 191 18.16 -3.41 -12.21
C ALA A 191 18.88 -3.72 -10.90
N HIS A 192 20.18 -3.49 -10.90
CA HIS A 192 21.06 -3.59 -9.75
C HIS A 192 21.79 -2.26 -9.59
N TYR A 193 21.73 -1.68 -8.39
CA TYR A 193 22.37 -0.41 -8.08
C TYR A 193 22.69 -0.37 -6.58
N ILE A 194 23.71 0.38 -6.19
CA ILE A 194 23.93 0.71 -4.77
C ILE A 194 22.95 1.85 -4.41
N ASP A 195 22.50 2.01 -3.18
CA ASP A 195 21.70 3.18 -2.74
C ASP A 195 22.55 4.17 -1.91
N GLU A 196 21.96 5.29 -1.48
CA GLU A 196 22.64 6.29 -0.63
C GLU A 196 23.13 5.73 0.71
N SER A 197 22.50 4.64 1.18
CA SER A 197 22.92 3.92 2.38
C SER A 197 24.04 2.90 2.13
N TRP A 198 24.64 2.93 0.93
CA TRP A 198 25.67 1.99 0.49
C TRP A 198 25.19 0.53 0.45
N THR A 199 23.89 0.31 0.25
CA THR A 199 23.29 -1.02 0.19
C THR A 199 23.03 -1.43 -1.25
N LEU A 200 23.38 -2.67 -1.61
CA LEU A 200 23.05 -3.21 -2.93
C LEU A 200 21.54 -3.45 -3.05
N GLN A 201 20.91 -2.75 -3.97
CA GLN A 201 19.50 -2.89 -4.33
C GLN A 201 19.36 -3.75 -5.59
N LYS A 202 18.41 -4.68 -5.55
CA LYS A 202 17.99 -5.52 -6.69
C LYS A 202 16.50 -5.33 -6.93
N ARG A 203 16.12 -4.83 -8.11
CA ARG A 203 14.72 -4.50 -8.45
C ARG A 203 14.34 -5.07 -9.81
N ILE A 204 13.31 -5.91 -9.85
CA ILE A 204 12.72 -6.35 -11.12
C ILE A 204 11.99 -5.16 -11.73
N LEU A 205 12.45 -4.71 -12.89
CA LEU A 205 11.80 -3.63 -13.62
C LEU A 205 10.58 -4.15 -14.36
N ASN A 206 10.74 -5.27 -15.06
CA ASN A 206 9.76 -5.79 -15.99
C ASN A 206 9.77 -7.32 -15.97
N PHE A 207 8.59 -7.89 -16.19
CA PHE A 207 8.38 -9.30 -16.47
C PHE A 207 7.43 -9.37 -17.66
N SER A 208 7.88 -9.94 -18.78
CA SER A 208 7.14 -9.87 -20.04
C SER A 208 7.22 -11.17 -20.82
N LEU A 209 6.15 -11.46 -21.55
CA LEU A 209 6.16 -12.51 -22.56
C LEU A 209 7.19 -12.15 -23.65
N MET A 210 8.02 -13.13 -23.98
CA MET A 210 8.98 -13.08 -25.07
C MET A 210 8.58 -14.15 -26.10
N PRO A 211 7.76 -13.80 -27.11
CA PRO A 211 7.44 -14.76 -28.16
C PRO A 211 8.67 -15.06 -29.02
N PRO A 212 8.72 -16.20 -29.71
CA PRO A 212 9.72 -16.46 -30.74
C PRO A 212 9.71 -15.37 -31.83
N PRO A 213 10.85 -15.06 -32.46
CA PRO A 213 12.14 -15.74 -32.34
C PRO A 213 13.00 -15.20 -31.17
N HIS A 214 13.76 -16.08 -30.53
CA HIS A 214 14.69 -15.74 -29.43
C HIS A 214 16.10 -15.37 -29.93
N THR A 215 16.18 -14.53 -30.97
CA THR A 215 17.47 -14.04 -31.45
C THR A 215 18.00 -12.93 -30.55
N GLY A 216 19.33 -12.70 -30.56
CA GLY A 216 19.92 -11.59 -29.83
C GLY A 216 19.34 -10.22 -30.22
N VAL A 217 19.01 -10.03 -31.49
CA VAL A 217 18.35 -8.81 -31.99
C VAL A 217 16.96 -8.65 -31.37
N ALA A 218 16.10 -9.67 -31.45
CA ALA A 218 14.74 -9.60 -30.89
C ALA A 218 14.75 -9.39 -29.37
N MET A 219 15.67 -10.05 -28.65
CA MET A 219 15.86 -9.84 -27.22
C MET A 219 16.30 -8.41 -26.91
N SER A 220 17.24 -7.85 -27.69
CA SER A 220 17.71 -6.47 -27.50
C SER A 220 16.58 -5.46 -27.71
N GLU A 221 15.79 -5.61 -28.78
CA GLU A 221 14.62 -4.76 -29.06
C GLU A 221 13.59 -4.84 -27.95
N LYS A 222 13.34 -6.05 -27.42
CA LYS A 222 12.46 -6.26 -26.29
C LYS A 222 12.95 -5.50 -25.07
N ILE A 223 14.23 -5.65 -24.68
CA ILE A 223 14.84 -4.92 -23.56
C ILE A 223 14.71 -3.41 -23.74
N TYR A 224 15.02 -2.87 -24.93
CA TYR A 224 14.83 -1.45 -25.23
C TYR A 224 13.38 -0.99 -25.06
N THR A 225 12.41 -1.84 -25.39
CA THR A 225 10.99 -1.54 -25.21
C THR A 225 10.58 -1.53 -23.74
N LEU A 226 11.17 -2.39 -22.90
CA LEU A 226 10.91 -2.47 -21.46
C LEU A 226 11.51 -1.29 -20.66
N LEU A 227 12.49 -0.58 -21.24
CA LEU A 227 13.16 0.58 -20.62
C LEU A 227 12.52 1.93 -20.97
N LYS A 228 11.58 1.97 -21.92
CA LYS A 228 10.80 3.17 -22.26
C LYS A 228 9.65 3.39 -21.29
#